data_AF-A0A450SVA8-F1
#
_entry.id   AF-A0A450SVA8-F1
#
_cell.length_a   1.000
_cell.length_b   1.000
_cell.length_c   1.000
_cell.angle_alpha   90.00
_cell.angle_beta   90.00
_cell.angle_gamma   90.00
#
_symmetry.space_group_name_H-M   'P 1'
#
loop_
_entity.id
_entity.type
_entity.pdbx_description
1 polymer ?
#
loop_
_entity_poly.entity_id
_entity_poly.type
_entity_poly.pdbx_seq_one_letter_code
_entity_poly.pdbx_strand_id
1 'polypeptide(L)'
;MQFKLDENLGQRGKQMLADAGFDVATVMEEGLTSATDRDLIGVCRRENRCLITLDLDFSNPFVFPPEDYAGIAVIICLPRRQIKAR
;
A
#
# COMPACT_ATOMS: atom_id res chain seq x y z
N MET A 1 12.71 7.02 3.05
CA MET A 1 12.02 5.88 2.39
C MET A 1 10.91 6.45 1.54
N GLN A 2 10.58 5.80 0.42
CA GLN A 2 9.52 6.23 -0.48
C GLN A 2 8.35 5.24 -0.41
N PHE A 3 7.13 5.75 -0.35
CA PHE A 3 5.91 4.95 -0.25
C PHE A 3 5.01 5.19 -1.45
N LYS A 4 4.33 4.13 -1.86
CA LYS A 4 3.21 4.15 -2.78
C LYS A 4 1.96 3.77 -2.02
N LEU A 5 0.95 4.64 -1.98
CA LEU A 5 -0.35 4.28 -1.40
C LEU A 5 -1.31 3.85 -2.49
N ASP A 6 -1.97 2.73 -2.19
CA ASP A 6 -3.16 2.28 -2.88
C ASP A 6 -4.28 3.33 -2.85
N GLU A 7 -5.15 3.27 -3.85
CA GLU A 7 -6.27 4.20 -4.05
C GLU A 7 -7.22 4.25 -2.85
N ASN A 8 -7.36 3.12 -2.15
CA ASN A 8 -8.28 3.00 -1.01
C ASN A 8 -7.81 3.71 0.26
N LEU A 9 -6.53 4.10 0.34
CA LEU A 9 -5.98 4.79 1.51
C LEU A 9 -6.17 6.32 1.46
N GLY A 10 -6.47 6.85 0.27
CA GLY A 10 -6.86 8.23 0.04
C GLY A 10 -5.83 9.30 0.48
N GLN A 11 -6.24 10.56 0.39
CA GLN A 11 -5.36 11.72 0.64
C GLN A 11 -4.91 11.82 2.10
N ARG A 12 -5.71 11.31 3.04
CA ARG A 12 -5.40 11.36 4.47
C ARG A 12 -4.17 10.52 4.80
N GLY A 13 -4.07 9.31 4.23
CA GLY A 13 -2.89 8.46 4.39
C GLY A 13 -1.64 9.11 3.82
N LYS A 14 -1.76 9.74 2.63
CA LYS A 14 -0.68 10.51 2.01
C LYS A 14 -0.20 11.64 2.92
N GLN A 15 -1.12 12.47 3.41
CA GLN A 15 -0.80 13.62 4.26
C GLN A 15 -0.06 13.17 5.53
N MET A 16 -0.54 12.13 6.21
CA MET A 16 0.09 11.63 7.44
C MET A 16 1.55 11.17 7.23
N LEU A 17 1.82 10.48 6.11
CA LEU A 17 3.16 10.01 5.79
C LEU A 17 4.07 11.16 5.30
N ALA A 18 3.52 12.11 4.54
CA ALA A 18 4.24 13.30 4.12
C ALA A 18 4.61 14.19 5.31
N ASP A 19 3.69 14.40 6.26
CA ASP A 19 3.92 15.16 7.50
C ASP A 19 4.99 14.48 8.39
N ALA A 20 5.14 13.16 8.28
CA ALA A 20 6.22 12.40 8.93
C ALA A 20 7.57 12.48 8.18
N GLY A 21 7.64 13.20 7.05
CA GLY A 21 8.86 13.42 6.27
C GLY A 21 9.17 12.33 5.24
N PHE A 22 8.20 11.48 4.89
CA PHE A 22 8.37 10.48 3.83
C PHE A 22 7.95 11.02 2.47
N ASP A 23 8.58 10.50 1.40
CA ASP A 23 8.13 10.74 0.03
C ASP A 23 7.01 9.77 -0.31
N VAL A 24 5.90 10.30 -0.81
CA VAL A 24 4.64 9.57 -0.91
C VAL A 24 3.95 9.88 -2.22
N ALA A 25 3.80 8.85 -3.05
CA ALA A 25 3.03 8.88 -4.28
C ALA A 25 1.77 8.01 -4.14
N THR A 26 0.71 8.34 -4.88
CA THR A 26 -0.54 7.58 -4.86
C THR A 26 -0.82 6.96 -6.22
N VAL A 27 -1.47 5.80 -6.23
CA VAL A 27 -1.92 5.13 -7.45
C VAL A 27 -2.82 6.04 -8.29
N MET A 28 -3.68 6.83 -7.64
CA MET A 28 -4.54 7.81 -8.31
C MET A 28 -3.76 8.92 -9.02
N GLU A 29 -2.72 9.49 -8.40
CA GLU A 29 -1.93 10.57 -9.00
C GLU A 29 -1.11 10.13 -10.22
N GLU A 30 -0.77 8.84 -10.28
CA GLU A 30 -0.03 8.26 -11.40
C GLU A 30 -0.94 7.63 -12.46
N GLY A 31 -2.27 7.75 -12.31
CA GLY A 31 -3.24 7.21 -13.27
C GLY A 31 -3.27 5.68 -13.34
N LEU A 32 -2.87 5.01 -12.26
CA LEU A 32 -2.76 3.56 -12.16
C LEU A 32 -4.02 2.89 -11.59
N THR A 33 -5.14 3.60 -11.49
CA THR A 33 -6.44 3.15 -10.95
C THR A 33 -7.09 1.98 -11.71
N SER A 34 -6.52 1.53 -12.82
CA SER A 34 -6.97 0.35 -13.57
C SER A 34 -5.81 -0.58 -13.93
N ALA A 35 -4.66 -0.38 -13.28
CA ALA A 35 -3.51 -1.26 -13.42
C ALA A 35 -3.80 -2.60 -12.73
N THR A 36 -3.27 -3.69 -13.29
CA THR A 36 -3.29 -4.97 -12.59
C THR A 36 -2.32 -4.97 -11.41
N ASP A 37 -2.50 -5.86 -10.44
CA ASP A 37 -1.58 -5.96 -9.29
C ASP A 37 -0.12 -6.11 -9.70
N ARG A 38 0.12 -6.85 -10.79
CA ARG A 38 1.46 -7.04 -11.36
C ARG A 38 2.04 -5.77 -11.95
N ASP A 39 1.22 -4.97 -12.63
CA ASP A 39 1.65 -3.69 -13.19
C ASP A 39 1.93 -2.69 -12.07
N LEU A 40 1.04 -2.64 -11.06
CA LEU A 40 1.17 -1.76 -9.90
C LEU A 40 2.46 -2.05 -9.12
N ILE A 41 2.68 -3.31 -8.74
CA ILE A 41 3.90 -3.69 -8.01
C ILE A 41 5.15 -3.56 -8.88
N GLY A 42 5.01 -3.76 -10.20
CA GLY A 42 6.08 -3.53 -11.16
C GLY A 42 6.53 -2.06 -11.20
N VAL A 43 5.58 -1.13 -11.17
CA VAL A 43 5.87 0.31 -11.03
C VAL A 43 6.56 0.57 -9.69
N CYS A 44 6.03 0.05 -8.59
CA CYS A 44 6.61 0.23 -7.24
C CYS A 44 8.06 -0.28 -7.19
N ARG A 45 8.35 -1.42 -7.84
CA ARG A 45 9.69 -1.98 -7.97
C ARG A 45 10.62 -1.05 -8.74
N ARG A 46 10.21 -0.57 -9.92
CA ARG A 46 11.05 0.31 -10.77
C ARG A 46 11.39 1.63 -10.07
N GLU A 47 10.45 2.15 -9.29
CA GLU A 47 10.61 3.40 -8.55
C GLU A 47 11.24 3.21 -7.17
N ASN A 48 11.52 1.95 -6.78
CA ASN A 48 12.06 1.59 -5.48
C ASN A 48 11.20 2.12 -4.30
N ARG A 49 9.87 2.00 -4.44
CA ARG A 49 8.87 2.44 -3.46
C ARG A 49 8.22 1.24 -2.76
N CYS A 50 7.97 1.39 -1.46
CA CYS A 50 7.23 0.41 -0.68
C CYS A 50 5.73 0.58 -0.91
N LEU A 51 5.03 -0.49 -1.30
CA LEU A 51 3.59 -0.47 -1.53
C LEU A 51 2.84 -0.58 -0.19
N ILE A 52 1.93 0.34 0.08
CA ILE A 52 0.98 0.27 1.19
C ILE A 52 -0.41 0.07 0.60
N THR A 53 -1.07 -1.04 0.92
CA THR A 53 -2.35 -1.42 0.34
C THR A 53 -3.32 -2.03 1.37
N LEU A 54 -4.62 -1.96 1.07
CA LEU A 54 -5.66 -2.72 1.80
C LEU A 54 -5.94 -4.08 1.14
N ASP A 55 -5.41 -4.30 -0.05
CA ASP A 55 -5.65 -5.51 -0.82
C ASP A 55 -4.80 -6.67 -0.28
N LEU A 56 -5.49 -7.76 0.10
CA LEU A 56 -4.89 -8.97 0.64
C LEU A 56 -4.20 -9.80 -0.44
N ASP A 57 -4.45 -9.57 -1.72
CA ASP A 57 -3.83 -10.34 -2.79
C ASP A 57 -2.30 -10.15 -2.80
N PHE A 58 -1.82 -8.96 -2.40
CA PHE A 58 -0.40 -8.67 -2.18
C PHE A 58 0.22 -9.35 -0.96
N SER A 59 -0.58 -9.98 -0.08
CA SER A 59 -0.09 -10.67 1.11
C SER A 59 0.50 -12.05 0.81
N ASN A 60 0.36 -12.56 -0.42
CA ASN A 60 0.86 -13.88 -0.80
C ASN A 60 2.33 -13.83 -1.23
N PRO A 61 3.28 -14.30 -0.40
CA PRO A 61 4.71 -14.22 -0.71
C PRO A 61 5.15 -15.16 -1.85
N PHE A 62 4.36 -16.17 -2.20
CA PHE A 62 4.66 -17.04 -3.33
C PHE A 62 4.34 -16.38 -4.68
N VAL A 63 3.44 -15.39 -4.68
CA VAL A 63 3.08 -14.60 -5.87
C VAL A 63 3.93 -13.34 -5.93
N PHE A 64 4.20 -12.72 -4.77
CA PHE A 64 4.99 -11.50 -4.62
C PHE A 64 6.16 -11.74 -3.65
N PRO A 65 7.31 -12.24 -4.13
CA PRO A 65 8.46 -12.51 -3.29
C PRO A 65 8.99 -11.22 -2.66
N PRO A 66 9.15 -11.14 -1.33
CA PRO A 66 9.58 -9.91 -0.66
C PRO A 66 10.99 -9.45 -1.07
N GLU A 67 11.84 -10.35 -1.55
CA GLU A 67 13.17 -10.02 -2.09
C GLU A 67 13.14 -9.17 -3.37
N ASP A 68 12.03 -9.16 -4.11
CA ASP A 68 11.90 -8.45 -5.39
C ASP A 68 11.49 -6.98 -5.22
N TYR A 69 11.10 -6.56 -4.02
CA TYR A 69 10.46 -5.27 -3.77
C TYR A 69 11.11 -4.53 -2.60
N ALA A 70 11.02 -3.19 -2.62
CA ALA A 70 11.47 -2.36 -1.50
C ALA A 70 10.64 -2.60 -0.21
N GLY A 71 9.44 -3.15 -0.36
CA GLY A 71 8.55 -3.55 0.73
C GLY A 71 7.09 -3.59 0.28
N ILE A 72 6.30 -4.44 0.94
CA ILE A 72 4.85 -4.52 0.80
C ILE A 72 4.25 -4.49 2.21
N ALA A 73 3.40 -3.49 2.47
CA ALA A 73 2.67 -3.32 3.71
C ALA A 73 1.17 -3.46 3.44
N VAL A 74 0.60 -4.58 3.87
CA VAL A 74 -0.84 -4.82 3.76
C VAL A 74 -1.51 -4.46 5.09
N ILE A 75 -2.45 -3.52 5.07
CA ILE A 75 -3.17 -3.06 6.25
C ILE A 75 -4.48 -3.82 6.38
N ILE A 76 -4.64 -4.56 7.48
CA ILE A 76 -5.85 -5.32 7.77
C ILE A 76 -6.69 -4.58 8.83
N CYS A 77 -7.82 -4.01 8.39
CA CYS A 77 -8.78 -3.37 9.27
C CYS A 77 -9.67 -4.41 9.97
N LEU A 78 -9.26 -4.87 11.14
CA LEU A 78 -10.07 -5.78 11.95
C LEU A 78 -11.35 -5.07 12.45
N PRO A 79 -12.50 -5.75 12.46
CA PRO A 79 -13.70 -5.21 13.08
C PRO A 79 -13.43 -4.90 14.55
N ARG A 80 -13.91 -3.75 15.03
CA ARG A 80 -13.84 -3.42 16.46
C ARG A 80 -14.48 -4.55 17.25
N ARG A 81 -13.68 -5.25 18.06
CA ARG A 81 -14.15 -6.25 19.01
C ARG A 81 -15.13 -5.53 19.95
N GLN A 82 -16.44 -5.69 19.74
CA GLN A 82 -17.43 -5.20 20.69
C GLN A 82 -17.19 -5.95 22.00
N ILE A 83 -16.58 -5.28 22.98
CA ILE A 83 -16.55 -5.78 24.35
C ILE A 83 -17.99 -5.67 24.82
N LYS A 84 -18.73 -6.79 24.82
CA LYS A 84 -20.03 -6.84 25.51
C LYS A 84 -19.74 -6.58 26.99
N ALA A 85 -20.18 -5.42 27.49
CA ALA A 85 -20.21 -5.15 28.92
C ALA A 85 -21.09 -6.22 29.59
N ARG A 86 -20.53 -6.91 30.60
CA ARG A 86 -21.28 -7.81 31.48
C ARG A 86 -22.03 -7.00 32.53
#